data_AF-A0A452RQI9-F1
#
_entry.id   AF-A0A452RQI9-F1
#
_cell.length_a   1.000
_cell.length_b   1.000
_cell.length_c   1.000
_cell.angle_alpha   90.00
_cell.angle_beta   90.00
_cell.angle_gamma   90.00
#
_symmetry.space_group_name_H-M   'P 1'
#
loop_
_entity.id
_entity.type
_entity.pdbx_description
1 polymer ?
#
loop_
_entity_poly.entity_id
_entity_poly.type
_entity_poly.pdbx_seq_one_letter_code
_entity_poly.pdbx_strand_id
1 'polypeptide(L)'
;MVLEHLNKHTDKKEPPPLPHTKPKKTFWTTTGMFPQEFIICFHKHVRIERLVIQSYFVRTLRIEKSTSKEPVDFEPWIERDLVHTEGQLQNEEIMTRDGHATYLRFIIISAFDHFASVHSVSAEGLAVSNLS
;
A
#
# COMPACT_ATOMS: atom_id res chain seq x y z
N MET A 1 -10.46 -3.31 6.12
CA MET A 1 -10.96 -1.92 6.10
C MET A 1 -9.76 -1.03 5.79
N VAL A 2 -9.96 -0.14 4.81
CA VAL A 2 -8.97 0.42 3.87
C VAL A 2 -7.98 1.40 4.50
N LEU A 3 -6.69 1.30 4.17
CA LEU A 3 -5.75 2.43 4.26
C LEU A 3 -5.43 2.91 2.84
N GLU A 4 -6.35 3.71 2.31
CA GLU A 4 -6.09 4.59 1.18
C GLU A 4 -5.60 5.92 1.75
N HIS A 5 -4.40 6.36 1.35
CA HIS A 5 -4.19 7.79 1.12
C HIS A 5 -4.27 8.02 -0.39
N LEU A 6 -5.48 7.86 -0.94
CA LEU A 6 -5.82 8.43 -2.23
C LEU A 6 -6.07 9.92 -1.97
N ASN A 7 -5.14 10.81 -2.36
CA ASN A 7 -5.39 12.25 -2.30
C ASN A 7 -6.46 12.60 -3.35
N LYS A 8 -7.74 12.48 -2.97
CA LYS A 8 -8.89 12.75 -3.82
C LYS A 8 -9.22 14.23 -3.70
N HIS A 9 -8.86 15.00 -4.71
CA HIS A 9 -9.40 16.35 -4.89
C HIS A 9 -10.84 16.22 -5.42
N THR A 10 -11.82 15.94 -4.54
CA THR A 10 -13.25 16.01 -4.90
C THR A 10 -14.09 16.51 -3.72
N ASP A 11 -14.83 17.58 -4.03
CA ASP A 11 -15.68 18.42 -3.19
C ASP A 11 -16.78 17.64 -2.44
N LYS A 12 -16.49 17.19 -1.23
CA LYS A 12 -17.50 16.93 -0.18
C LYS A 12 -16.92 17.43 1.14
N LYS A 13 -17.45 18.56 1.63
CA LYS A 13 -17.08 19.14 2.93
C LYS A 13 -17.43 18.17 4.06
N GLU A 14 -16.43 17.43 4.54
CA GLU A 14 -16.46 16.96 5.93
C GLU A 14 -16.47 18.19 6.86
N PRO A 15 -17.20 18.15 7.99
CA PRO A 15 -17.14 19.24 8.96
C PRO A 15 -15.70 19.42 9.45
N PRO A 16 -15.21 20.66 9.63
CA PRO A 16 -13.83 20.88 10.04
C PRO A 16 -13.57 20.19 11.39
N PRO A 17 -12.49 19.41 11.52
CA PRO A 17 -12.15 18.77 12.78
C PRO A 17 -11.90 19.84 13.85
N LEU A 18 -12.29 19.53 15.09
CA LEU A 18 -12.08 20.42 16.23
C LEU A 18 -10.58 20.74 16.40
N PRO A 19 -10.21 21.94 16.89
CA PRO A 19 -8.82 22.42 16.97
C PRO A 19 -7.86 21.59 17.84
N HIS A 20 -8.34 20.52 18.49
CA HIS A 20 -7.55 19.64 19.37
C HIS A 20 -7.45 18.20 18.86
N THR A 21 -8.17 17.86 17.79
CA THR A 21 -8.15 16.51 17.22
C THR A 21 -6.94 16.35 16.31
N LYS A 22 -5.83 15.83 16.85
CA LYS A 22 -4.78 15.26 16.01
C LYS A 22 -5.40 14.11 15.20
N PRO A 23 -5.16 14.00 13.89
CA PRO A 23 -5.64 12.86 13.12
C PRO A 23 -5.09 11.57 13.75
N LYS A 24 -5.98 10.65 14.13
CA LYS A 24 -5.58 9.33 14.64
C LYS A 24 -4.82 8.63 13.52
N LYS A 25 -3.53 8.36 13.71
CA LYS A 25 -2.74 7.55 12.77
C LYS A 25 -3.30 6.12 12.78
N THR A 26 -4.13 5.80 11.80
CA THR A 26 -4.62 4.44 11.53
C THR A 26 -3.55 3.66 10.77
N PHE A 27 -3.29 2.42 11.19
CA PHE A 27 -2.35 1.50 10.54
C PHE A 27 -2.98 0.10 10.44
N TRP A 28 -2.56 -0.67 9.44
CA TRP A 28 -2.92 -2.08 9.33
C TRP A 28 -1.86 -2.90 10.05
N THR A 29 -2.28 -3.93 10.78
CA THR A 29 -1.36 -4.79 11.53
C THR A 29 -1.75 -6.23 11.34
N THR A 30 -0.74 -7.10 11.29
CA THR A 30 -0.95 -8.55 11.28
C THR A 30 -1.45 -9.03 12.65
N THR A 31 -2.23 -10.10 12.66
CA THR A 31 -2.72 -10.74 13.90
C THR A 31 -1.76 -11.79 14.47
N GLY A 32 -0.52 -11.85 13.98
CA GLY A 32 0.40 -12.97 14.20
C GLY A 32 0.09 -14.15 13.27
N MET A 33 1.13 -14.90 12.89
CA MET A 33 1.21 -15.88 11.78
C MET A 33 1.38 -15.24 10.39
N PHE A 34 2.33 -15.77 9.61
CA PHE A 34 2.68 -15.33 8.26
C PHE A 34 2.59 -16.52 7.27
N PRO A 35 2.33 -16.29 5.97
CA PRO A 35 2.17 -14.99 5.31
C PRO A 35 0.83 -14.32 5.64
N GLN A 36 0.79 -12.98 5.57
CA GLN A 36 -0.46 -12.20 5.60
C GLN A 36 -0.51 -11.28 4.40
N GLU A 37 -1.72 -10.96 3.95
CA GLU A 37 -1.91 -10.18 2.74
C GLU A 37 -3.09 -9.21 2.83
N PHE A 38 -3.00 -8.17 2.00
CA PHE A 38 -4.10 -7.24 1.75
C PHE A 38 -4.03 -6.73 0.32
N ILE A 39 -5.17 -6.27 -0.19
CA ILE A 39 -5.32 -5.78 -1.57
C ILE A 39 -5.69 -4.30 -1.54
N ILE A 40 -5.05 -3.51 -2.39
CA ILE A 40 -5.41 -2.12 -2.71
C ILE A 40 -6.08 -2.11 -4.08
N CYS A 41 -7.25 -1.48 -4.18
CA CYS A 41 -8.01 -1.31 -5.42
C CYS A 41 -7.96 0.16 -5.87
N PHE A 42 -7.44 0.44 -7.07
CA PHE A 42 -7.42 1.81 -7.59
C PHE A 42 -8.72 2.23 -8.27
N HIS A 43 -9.62 1.29 -8.55
CA HIS A 43 -10.89 1.49 -9.29
C HIS A 43 -10.72 2.07 -10.71
N LYS A 44 -9.49 2.15 -11.21
CA LYS A 44 -9.10 2.62 -12.55
C LYS A 44 -7.73 2.05 -12.91
N HIS A 45 -7.39 2.06 -14.19
CA HIS A 45 -6.04 1.72 -14.61
C HIS A 45 -5.09 2.83 -14.19
N VAL A 46 -4.02 2.46 -13.48
CA VAL A 46 -2.94 3.37 -13.12
C VAL A 46 -1.63 2.84 -13.69
N ARG A 47 -0.73 3.76 -14.03
CA ARG A 47 0.68 3.48 -14.31
C ARG A 47 1.48 4.02 -13.13
N ILE A 48 1.98 3.10 -12.31
CA ILE A 48 2.78 3.40 -11.13
C ILE A 48 4.23 3.52 -11.56
N GLU A 49 4.88 4.58 -11.10
CA GLU A 49 6.30 4.89 -11.35
C GLU A 49 7.12 4.76 -10.07
N ARG A 50 6.49 4.98 -8.91
CA ARG A 50 7.13 4.92 -7.60
C ARG A 50 6.15 4.42 -6.54
N LEU A 51 6.61 3.51 -5.68
CA LEU A 51 5.91 3.07 -4.48
C LEU A 51 6.69 3.53 -3.25
N VAL A 52 6.01 4.12 -2.29
CA VAL A 52 6.55 4.45 -0.97
C VAL A 52 5.76 3.68 0.09
N ILE A 53 6.45 2.85 0.85
CA ILE A 53 5.84 1.96 1.84
C ILE A 53 6.44 2.29 3.20
N GLN A 54 5.56 2.58 4.16
CA GLN A 54 5.93 2.79 5.54
C GLN A 54 5.43 1.63 6.39
N SER A 55 6.33 0.90 7.03
CA SER A 55 6.01 -0.30 7.79
C SER A 55 6.81 -0.44 9.08
N TYR A 56 6.43 -1.42 9.90
CA TYR A 56 7.17 -1.84 11.07
C TYR A 56 7.30 -3.37 11.08
N PHE A 57 8.50 -3.85 11.39
CA PHE A 57 8.86 -5.27 11.47
C PHE A 57 8.60 -6.12 10.22
N VAL A 58 8.30 -5.54 9.07
CA VAL A 58 8.20 -6.31 7.82
C VAL A 58 9.60 -6.77 7.44
N ARG A 59 9.80 -8.06 7.17
CA ARG A 59 11.08 -8.60 6.69
C ARG A 59 11.03 -8.86 5.21
N THR A 60 10.17 -9.76 4.76
CA THR A 60 10.05 -10.08 3.33
C THR A 60 8.68 -9.65 2.84
N LEU A 61 8.65 -8.72 1.89
CA LEU A 61 7.45 -8.21 1.24
C LEU A 61 7.43 -8.62 -0.23
N ARG A 62 6.35 -9.28 -0.65
CA ARG A 62 6.03 -9.51 -2.06
C ARG A 62 4.85 -8.64 -2.45
N ILE A 63 4.94 -8.03 -3.62
CA ILE A 63 3.88 -7.24 -4.24
C ILE A 63 3.54 -7.91 -5.56
N GLU A 64 2.27 -8.27 -5.70
CA GLU A 64 1.70 -8.74 -6.95
C GLU A 64 0.79 -7.65 -7.51
N LYS A 65 0.64 -7.61 -8.82
CA LYS A 65 -0.24 -6.65 -9.50
C LYS A 65 -1.25 -7.40 -10.38
N SER A 66 -2.39 -6.78 -10.61
CA SER A 66 -3.36 -7.23 -11.60
C SER A 66 -3.85 -6.04 -12.40
N THR A 67 -4.16 -6.27 -13.67
CA THR A 67 -4.84 -5.30 -14.56
C THR A 67 -6.27 -5.71 -14.88
N SER A 68 -6.77 -6.77 -14.25
CA SER A 68 -8.14 -7.28 -14.42
C SER A 68 -9.17 -6.32 -13.83
N LYS A 69 -10.44 -6.51 -14.21
CA LYS A 69 -11.57 -5.73 -13.64
C LYS A 69 -11.91 -6.16 -12.21
N GLU A 70 -11.62 -7.41 -11.88
CA GLU A 70 -11.80 -8.00 -10.56
C GLU A 70 -10.43 -8.32 -9.93
N PRO A 71 -10.34 -8.50 -8.59
CA PRO A 71 -9.08 -8.81 -7.90
C PRO A 71 -8.67 -10.28 -8.13
N VAL A 72 -8.34 -10.59 -9.37
CA VAL A 72 -7.91 -11.91 -9.88
C VAL A 72 -6.70 -11.74 -10.80
N ASP A 73 -6.12 -12.85 -11.26
CA ASP A 73 -4.99 -12.86 -12.21
C ASP A 73 -3.78 -12.03 -11.75
N PHE A 74 -3.46 -12.12 -10.46
CA PHE A 74 -2.28 -11.45 -9.91
C PHE A 74 -0.99 -12.06 -10.46
N GLU A 75 -0.11 -11.20 -10.97
CA GLU A 75 1.23 -11.56 -11.39
C GLU A 75 2.28 -11.02 -10.40
N PRO A 76 3.34 -11.79 -10.07
CA PRO A 76 4.43 -11.30 -9.26
C PRO A 76 5.07 -10.07 -9.89
N TRP A 77 5.27 -9.03 -9.10
CA TRP A 77 5.84 -7.78 -9.61
C TRP A 77 7.12 -7.38 -8.88
N ILE A 78 7.07 -7.34 -7.55
CA ILE A 78 8.19 -6.91 -6.73
C ILE A 78 8.33 -7.89 -5.56
N GLU A 79 9.57 -8.25 -5.25
CA GLU A 79 9.91 -8.91 -3.99
C GLU A 79 11.09 -8.17 -3.37
N ARG A 80 10.96 -7.83 -2.09
CA ARG A 80 11.96 -7.07 -1.34
C ARG A 80 12.10 -7.62 0.07
N ASP A 81 13.35 -7.78 0.47
CA ASP A 81 13.72 -7.89 1.87
C ASP A 81 14.00 -6.49 2.42
N LEU A 82 13.30 -6.14 3.48
CA LEU A 82 13.39 -4.87 4.19
C LEU A 82 14.42 -4.96 5.32
N VAL A 83 15.00 -3.82 5.66
CA VAL A 83 15.95 -3.74 6.77
C VAL A 83 15.20 -3.48 8.08
N HIS A 84 15.62 -4.14 9.15
CA HIS A 84 15.10 -3.86 10.48
C HIS A 84 15.56 -2.47 10.95
N THR A 85 14.61 -1.62 11.31
CA THR A 85 14.87 -0.28 11.85
C THR A 85 14.43 -0.21 13.32
N GLU A 86 15.39 -0.10 14.24
CA GLU A 86 15.10 -0.07 15.68
C GLU A 86 14.34 1.21 16.07
N GLY A 87 13.09 1.05 16.54
CA GLY A 87 12.27 2.15 17.05
C GLY A 87 11.86 3.19 15.99
N GLN A 88 12.12 2.94 14.71
CA GLN A 88 11.77 3.82 13.59
C GLN A 88 10.97 3.06 12.53
N LEU A 89 10.14 3.78 11.77
CA LEU A 89 9.45 3.19 10.62
C LEU A 89 10.44 2.82 9.52
N GLN A 90 10.22 1.66 8.94
CA GLN A 90 10.85 1.25 7.68
C GLN A 90 10.24 2.11 6.58
N ASN A 91 11.08 2.78 5.79
CA ASN A 91 10.66 3.63 4.69
C ASN A 91 11.26 3.07 3.40
N GLU A 92 10.47 2.27 2.70
CA GLU A 92 10.89 1.69 1.43
C GLU A 92 10.42 2.51 0.26
N GLU A 93 11.34 2.84 -0.62
CA GLU A 93 11.08 3.55 -1.86
C GLU A 93 11.47 2.67 -3.04
N ILE A 94 10.50 2.38 -3.90
CA ILE A 94 10.66 1.44 -5.01
C ILE A 94 10.31 2.15 -6.31
N MET A 95 11.31 2.37 -7.16
CA MET A 95 11.12 2.87 -8.51
C MET A 95 10.73 1.73 -9.45
N THR A 96 9.71 1.96 -10.27
CA THR A 96 9.11 0.90 -11.11
C THR A 96 8.98 1.33 -12.56
N ARG A 97 9.30 0.43 -13.51
CA ARG A 97 9.23 0.75 -14.95
C ARG A 97 7.95 0.25 -15.64
N ASP A 98 7.32 -0.80 -15.09
CA ASP A 98 6.14 -1.47 -15.68
C ASP A 98 4.96 -1.59 -14.68
N GLY A 99 4.64 -0.50 -13.99
CA GLY A 99 3.65 -0.48 -12.91
C GLY A 99 2.19 -0.33 -13.33
N HIS A 100 1.79 -0.92 -14.45
CA HIS A 100 0.39 -0.92 -14.86
C HIS A 100 -0.43 -1.84 -13.95
N ALA A 101 -1.43 -1.28 -13.26
CA ALA A 101 -2.26 -2.03 -12.32
C ALA A 101 -3.66 -1.41 -12.15
N THR A 102 -4.63 -2.25 -11.79
CA THR A 102 -5.93 -1.89 -11.22
C THR A 102 -6.00 -2.33 -9.76
N TYR A 103 -5.30 -3.42 -9.41
CA TYR A 103 -5.15 -3.95 -8.06
C TYR A 103 -3.69 -4.21 -7.73
N LEU A 104 -3.31 -3.99 -6.47
CA LEU A 104 -2.06 -4.47 -5.90
C LEU A 104 -2.36 -5.38 -4.72
N ARG A 105 -1.69 -6.52 -4.67
CA ARG A 105 -1.71 -7.43 -3.52
C ARG A 105 -0.37 -7.36 -2.82
N PHE A 106 -0.39 -6.92 -1.57
CA PHE A 106 0.79 -6.90 -0.71
C PHE A 106 0.75 -8.15 0.15
N ILE A 107 1.82 -8.94 0.09
CA ILE A 107 1.99 -10.19 0.82
C ILE A 107 3.22 -10.05 1.70
N ILE A 108 2.99 -9.94 3.01
CA ILE A 108 4.05 -9.99 4.01
C ILE A 108 4.37 -11.46 4.25
N ILE A 109 5.45 -11.94 3.64
CA ILE A 109 5.88 -13.33 3.70
C ILE A 109 6.50 -13.64 5.07
N SER A 110 7.25 -12.69 5.63
CA SER A 110 7.89 -12.84 6.93
C SER A 110 8.08 -11.48 7.63
N ALA A 111 8.30 -11.53 8.94
CA ALA A 111 8.55 -10.37 9.79
C ALA A 111 9.77 -10.57 10.69
N PHE A 112 10.27 -9.47 11.25
CA PHE A 112 11.33 -9.45 12.25
C PHE A 112 10.84 -9.80 13.66
N ASP A 113 9.54 -9.68 13.92
CA ASP A 113 8.88 -10.01 15.18
C ASP A 113 7.64 -10.88 14.90
N HIS A 114 6.93 -11.27 15.95
CA HIS A 114 5.69 -12.04 15.88
C HIS A 114 4.55 -11.30 15.16
N PHE A 115 4.68 -9.99 14.97
CA PHE A 115 3.75 -9.15 14.23
C PHE A 115 4.50 -8.21 13.28
N ALA A 116 3.76 -7.68 12.31
CA ALA A 116 4.19 -6.61 11.42
C ALA A 116 3.04 -5.61 11.25
N SER A 117 3.38 -4.37 10.90
CA SER A 117 2.38 -3.35 10.58
C SER A 117 2.75 -2.59 9.31
N VAL A 118 1.73 -2.20 8.56
CA VAL A 118 1.84 -1.29 7.42
C VAL A 118 1.09 -0.02 7.78
N HIS A 119 1.83 1.08 7.87
CA HIS A 119 1.33 2.38 8.28
C HIS A 119 0.82 3.18 7.08
N SER A 120 1.54 3.13 5.96
CA SER A 120 1.17 3.85 4.75
C SER A 120 1.69 3.12 3.52
N VAL A 121 0.90 3.16 2.46
CA VAL A 121 1.32 2.79 1.11
C VAL A 121 0.92 3.94 0.19
N SER A 122 1.89 4.51 -0.50
CA SER A 122 1.69 5.57 -1.48
C SER A 122 2.15 5.07 -2.84
N ALA A 123 1.27 5.17 -3.83
CA ALA A 123 1.59 4.89 -5.22
C ALA A 123 1.58 6.19 -6.01
N GLU A 124 2.74 6.57 -6.54
CA GLU A 124 2.95 7.74 -7.36
C GLU A 124 3.02 7.33 -8.83
N GLY A 125 2.30 8.07 -9.67
CA GLY A 125 2.19 7.80 -11.09
C GLY A 125 0.97 8.45 -11.72
N LEU A 126 0.55 7.94 -12.87
CA LEU A 126 -0.51 8.52 -13.68
C LEU A 126 -1.75 7.63 -13.71
N ALA A 127 -2.93 8.22 -13.56
CA ALA A 127 -4.18 7.53 -13.87
C ALA A 127 -4.31 7.45 -15.39
N VAL A 128 -4.37 6.24 -15.93
CA VAL A 128 -4.62 6.00 -17.34
C VAL A 128 -6.13 6.03 -17.54
N SER A 129 -6.66 7.21 -17.86
CA SER A 129 -8.03 7.32 -18.33
C SER A 129 -8.12 6.67 -19.70
N ASN A 130 -8.77 5.52 -19.80
CA ASN A 130 -9.35 5.14 -21.07
C ASN A 130 -10.38 6.22 -21.41
N LEU A 131 -10.15 6.99 -22.48
CA LEU A 131 -11.24 7.69 -23.13
C LEU A 131 -12.28 6.61 -23.48
N SER A 132 -13.47 6.82 -22.93
CA SER A 132 -14.71 6.08 -23.14
C SER A 132 -14.93 5.65 -24.58
#